data_AF-A0A920A941-F1
#
_entry.id   AF-A0A920A941-F1
#
_cell.length_a   1.000
_cell.length_b   1.000
_cell.length_c   1.000
_cell.angle_alpha   90.00
_cell.angle_beta   90.00
_cell.angle_gamma   90.00
#
_symmetry.space_group_name_H-M   'P 1'
#
loop_
_entity.id
_entity.type
_entity.pdbx_description
1 polymer ?
#
loop_
_entity_poly.entity_id
_entity_poly.type
_entity_poly.pdbx_seq_one_letter_code
_entity_poly.pdbx_strand_id
1 'polypeptide(L)' 'MIVAGETSGDLLGADLIEAVRVLYPDAAFSGVGGPAMIRAGFSSLSICRKSPLWGLAHFGEFAAALRSGRSNRGPCV' A
#
# COMPACT_ATOMS: atom_id res chain seq x y z
N MET A 1 6.82 -12.27 5.26
CA MET A 1 5.65 -11.69 4.56
C MET A 1 4.48 -11.66 5.53
N ILE A 2 3.77 -10.53 5.68
CA ILE A 2 2.65 -10.36 6.63
C ILE A 2 1.42 -9.79 5.90
N VAL A 3 0.21 -10.18 6.29
CA VAL A 3 -1.05 -9.64 5.75
C VAL A 3 -1.96 -9.23 6.91
N ALA A 4 -2.27 -7.93 6.99
CA ALA A 4 -3.24 -7.36 7.93
C ALA A 4 -4.44 -6.78 7.16
N GLY A 5 -5.64 -7.30 7.43
CA GLY A 5 -6.89 -6.87 6.79
C GLY A 5 -7.68 -5.82 7.56
N GLU A 6 -7.31 -5.56 8.82
CA GLU A 6 -8.02 -4.69 9.75
C GLU A 6 -7.02 -3.89 10.60
N THR A 7 -7.48 -2.79 11.22
CA THR A 7 -6.63 -1.91 12.05
C THR A 7 -6.00 -2.64 13.23
N SER A 8 -6.71 -3.59 13.85
CA SER A 8 -6.17 -4.43 14.92
C SER A 8 -4.96 -5.24 14.45
N GLY A 9 -5.03 -5.81 13.24
CA GLY A 9 -3.93 -6.55 12.62
C GLY A 9 -2.75 -5.65 12.24
N ASP A 10 -2.99 -4.38 11.90
CA ASP A 10 -1.93 -3.40 11.64
C ASP A 10 -1.12 -3.07 12.90
N LEU A 11 -1.79 -2.87 14.03
CA LEU A 11 -1.10 -2.63 15.31
C LEU A 11 -0.31 -3.85 15.77
N LEU A 12 -0.93 -5.03 15.77
CA LEU A 12 -0.24 -6.28 16.12
C LEU A 12 0.92 -6.60 15.18
N GLY A 13 0.76 -6.29 13.89
CA GLY A 13 1.82 -6.44 12.90
C GLY A 13 3.00 -5.50 13.15
N ALA A 14 2.74 -4.27 13.59
CA ALA A 14 3.78 -3.32 13.95
C ALA A 14 4.58 -3.81 15.17
N ASP A 15 3.89 -4.20 16.25
CA ASP A 15 4.52 -4.72 17.47
C ASP A 15 5.37 -5.98 17.16
N LEU A 16 4.87 -6.85 16.28
CA LEU A 16 5.62 -8.02 15.82
C LEU A 16 6.90 -7.63 15.08
N ILE A 17 6.83 -6.65 14.18
CA ILE A 17 8.01 -6.17 13.42
C ILE A 17 9.05 -5.59 14.37
N GLU A 18 8.63 -4.77 15.32
CA GLU A 18 9.53 -4.18 16.31
C GLU A 18 10.21 -5.26 17.16
N ALA A 19 9.45 -6.22 17.68
CA ALA A 19 9.99 -7.32 18.48
C ALA A 19 10.98 -8.19 17.70
N VAL A 20 10.68 -8.50 16.42
CA VAL A 20 11.59 -9.30 15.59
C VAL A 20 12.86 -8.52 15.25
N ARG A 21 12.78 -7.20 15.04
CA ARG A 21 13.98 -6.37 14.77
C ARG A 21 14.95 -6.29 15.95
N VAL A 22 14.47 -6.46 17.19
CA VAL A 22 15.35 -6.58 18.36
C VAL A 22 16.26 -7.82 18.25
N LEU A 23 15.74 -8.92 17.71
CA LEU A 23 16.48 -10.18 17.55
C LEU A 23 17.25 -10.24 16.22
N TYR A 24 16.67 -9.65 15.17
CA TYR A 24 17.19 -9.67 13.80
C TYR A 24 17.08 -8.27 13.19
N PRO A 25 18.07 -7.39 13.42
CA PRO A 25 18.03 -6.00 12.99
C PRO A 25 17.88 -5.82 11.47
N ASP A 26 18.41 -6.77 10.71
CA ASP A 26 18.41 -6.77 9.24
C ASP A 26 17.19 -7.48 8.64
N ALA A 27 16.22 -7.90 9.46
CA ALA A 27 15.00 -8.54 8.99
C ALA A 27 14.17 -7.58 8.14
N ALA A 28 13.82 -8.03 6.93
CA ALA A 28 12.95 -7.29 6.01
C ALA A 28 11.51 -7.81 6.07
N PHE A 29 10.55 -6.90 6.10
CA PHE A 29 9.13 -7.24 6.13
C PHE A 29 8.39 -6.63 4.94
N SER A 30 7.54 -7.42 4.30
CA SER A 30 6.72 -7.01 3.17
C SER A 30 5.37 -7.73 3.14
N GLY A 31 4.39 -7.18 2.43
CA GLY A 31 3.04 -7.74 2.29
C GLY A 31 1.95 -6.69 2.35
N VAL A 32 0.75 -7.00 2.84
CA VAL A 32 -0.35 -6.03 2.95
C VAL A 32 -0.44 -5.55 4.39
N GLY A 33 -0.18 -4.28 4.63
CA GLY A 33 -0.14 -3.70 5.97
C GLY A 33 -0.61 -2.26 5.99
N GLY A 34 -1.10 -1.83 7.14
CA GLY A 34 -1.60 -0.48 7.36
C GLY A 34 -0.50 0.50 7.78
N PRO A 35 -0.89 1.71 8.20
CA PRO A 35 0.05 2.77 8.56
C PRO A 35 0.98 2.42 9.74
N ALA A 36 0.55 1.62 10.71
CA ALA A 36 1.37 1.25 11.86
C ALA A 36 2.52 0.33 11.45
N MET A 37 2.24 -0.71 10.66
CA MET A 37 3.27 -1.59 10.12
C MET A 37 4.27 -0.80 9.27
N ILE A 38 3.80 0.10 8.41
CA ILE A 38 4.67 0.93 7.56
C ILE A 38 5.66 1.75 8.40
N ARG A 39 5.19 2.36 9.52
CA ARG A 39 6.07 3.09 10.45
C ARG A 39 7.11 2.20 11.12
N ALA A 40 6.79 0.93 11.39
CA ALA A 40 7.71 -0.04 11.97
C ALA A 40 8.81 -0.51 10.98
N GLY A 41 8.76 -0.09 9.71
CA GLY A 41 9.69 -0.49 8.65
C GLY A 41 9.15 -1.55 7.70
N PHE A 42 7.82 -1.70 7.62
CA PHE A 42 7.15 -2.61 6.70
C PHE A 42 7.04 -2.04 5.28
N SER A 43 7.44 -2.84 4.28
CA SER A 43 7.19 -2.53 2.87
C SER A 43 5.80 -3.00 2.46
N SER A 44 4.84 -2.07 2.45
CA SER A 44 3.46 -2.39 2.05
C SER A 44 3.35 -2.55 0.54
N LEU A 45 3.08 -3.77 0.12
CA LEU A 45 2.64 -4.13 -1.22
C LEU A 45 1.21 -3.62 -1.36
N SER A 46 1.09 -2.41 -1.89
CA SER A 46 -0.18 -1.77 -2.16
C SER A 46 -1.01 -2.65 -3.09
N ILE A 47 -1.93 -3.46 -2.55
CA ILE A 47 -3.06 -3.93 -3.33
C ILE A 47 -3.87 -2.69 -3.62
N CYS A 48 -3.85 -2.30 -4.89
CA CYS A 48 -4.70 -1.26 -5.43
C CYS A 48 -6.14 -1.61 -5.10
N ARG A 49 -6.63 -1.12 -3.96
CA ARG A 49 -8.05 -1.16 -3.63
C ARG A 49 -8.67 -0.25 -4.67
N LYS A 50 -9.34 -0.83 -5.67
CA LYS A 50 -10.25 -0.10 -6.55
C LYS A 50 -11.23 0.64 -5.63
N SER A 51 -10.97 1.91 -5.37
CA SER A 51 -11.98 2.77 -4.79
C SER A 51 -13.04 2.98 -5.88
N PRO A 52 -14.33 2.73 -5.61
CA PRO A 52 -15.39 2.95 -6.59
C PRO A 52 -15.51 4.43 -6.98
N LEU A 53 -14.89 5.33 -6.20
CA LEU A 53 -14.83 6.76 -6.46
C LEU A 53 -13.99 7.12 -7.70
N TRP A 54 -13.05 6.27 -8.10
CA TRP A 54 -12.29 6.46 -9.35
C TRP A 54 -13.17 6.28 -10.60
N GLY A 55 -14.34 5.64 -10.46
CA GLY A 55 -15.25 5.41 -11.58
C GLY A 55 -15.87 6.70 -12.15
N LEU A 56 -16.11 7.71 -11.33
CA LEU A 56 -16.84 8.93 -11.76
C LEU A 56 -15.91 10.10 -12.07
N ALA A 57 -14.78 10.24 -11.36
CA ALA A 57 -13.83 11.31 -11.62
C ALA A 57 -13.05 11.12 -12.94
N HIS A 58 -12.80 9.87 -13.36
CA HIS A 58 -12.01 9.59 -14.57
C HIS A 58 -12.80 9.54 -15.88
N PHE A 59 -14.13 9.53 -15.91
CA PHE A 59 -14.84 9.50 -17.21
C PHE A 59 -14.57 10.75 -18.05
N GLY A 60 -14.38 11.92 -17.41
CA GLY A 60 -14.02 13.15 -18.11
C GLY A 60 -12.58 13.14 -18.64
N GLU A 61 -11.64 12.67 -17.84
CA GLU A 61 -10.21 12.67 -18.20
C GLU A 61 -9.80 11.51 -19.11
N PHE A 62 -10.50 10.37 -19.07
CA PHE A 62 -10.25 9.23 -19.96
C PHE A 62 -10.58 9.57 -21.43
N ALA A 63 -11.64 10.37 -21.64
CA ALA A 63 -11.95 10.90 -22.98
C ALA A 63 -10.88 11.88 -23.50
N ALA A 64 -10.18 12.59 -22.61
CA ALA A 64 -9.05 13.45 -22.98
C ALA A 64 -7.76 12.63 -23.23
N ALA A 65 -7.49 11.62 -22.39
CA ALA A 65 -6.32 10.77 -22.48
C ALA A 65 -6.30 9.89 -23.74
N LEU A 66 -7.45 9.35 -24.16
CA LEU A 66 -7.59 8.53 -25.37
C LEU A 66 -7.21 9.28 -26.67
N ARG A 67 -7.28 10.62 -26.69
CA ARG A 67 -6.80 11.43 -27.83
C ARG A 67 -5.28 11.59 -27.89
N SER A 68 -4.56 11.35 -26.79
CA SER A 68 -3.15 11.73 -26.66
C SER A 68 -2.16 10.56 -26.68
N GLY A 69 -2.63 9.31 -26.77
CA GLY A 69 -1.78 8.12 -26.95
C GLY A 69 -0.70 7.94 -25.88
N ARG A 70 -0.82 8.58 -24.71
CA ARG A 70 0.23 8.62 -23.70
C ARG A 70 -0.10 7.63 -22.57
N SER A 71 0.63 6.51 -22.55
CA SER A 71 0.66 5.57 -21.43
C SER A 71 1.13 6.32 -20.18
N ASN A 72 0.18 6.63 -19.29
CA ASN A 72 0.45 7.42 -18.08
C ASN A 72 1.05 6.52 -17.00
N ARG A 73 2.38 6.51 -16.91
CA ARG A 73 3.11 6.18 -15.68
C ARG A 73 3.15 7.44 -14.81
N GLY A 74 2.21 7.57 -13.89
CA GLY A 74 2.12 8.67 -12.91
C GLY A 74 1.61 8.19 -11.55
N PRO A 75 1.98 8.84 -10.43
CA PRO A 75 2.60 8.15 -9.29
C PRO A 75 1.62 7.71 -8.21
N CYS A 76 1.98 6.61 -7.54
CA CYS A 76 1.43 6.20 -6.25
C CYS A 76 2.36 6.75 -5.17
N VAL A 77 2.00 7.89 -4.57
CA VAL A 77 2.58 8.37 -3.30
C VAL A 77 1.81 7.80 -2.13
#